data_AF-A0A2P6M9F9-F1
#
_entry.id   AF-A0A2P6M9F9-F1
#
_cell.length_a   1.000
_cell.length_b   1.000
_cell.length_c   1.000
_cell.angle_alpha   90.00
_cell.angle_beta   90.00
_cell.angle_gamma   90.00
#
_symmetry.space_group_name_H-M   'P 1'
#
loop_
_entity.id
_entity.type
_entity.pdbx_description
1 polymer ?
#
loop_
_entity_poly.entity_id
_entity_poly.type
_entity_poly.pdbx_seq_one_letter_code
_entity_poly.pdbx_strand_id
1 'polypeptide(L)'
;MNRIRLLAAALLVLPALAVAKPAAPQGVMPAEPPADVLFRTWDANKDGVLSKEEFRAGWASVRQRAATNAQARLRTQFDRADANKDQAIDEKEYQGLVLVRRAGANARPLSRYDANKDGRLQFEEYLVMVQDMAPRTAAPAGGKPQQ
;
A
#
# COMPACT_ATOMS: atom_id res chain seq x y z
N MET A 1 55.93 23.70 -47.92
CA MET A 1 56.47 22.34 -48.15
C MET A 1 55.58 21.30 -47.48
N ASN A 2 54.91 20.45 -48.26
CA ASN A 2 54.96 18.97 -48.21
C ASN A 2 55.41 18.32 -46.87
N ARG A 3 54.77 17.30 -46.24
CA ARG A 3 53.96 16.17 -46.76
C ARG A 3 53.10 15.53 -45.65
N ILE A 4 51.96 15.00 -46.08
CA ILE A 4 51.02 14.14 -45.35
C ILE A 4 51.68 12.79 -44.99
N ARG A 5 51.37 12.26 -43.81
CA ARG A 5 51.31 10.80 -43.56
C ARG A 5 49.97 10.45 -42.92
N LEU A 6 49.23 9.61 -43.63
CA LEU A 6 47.99 8.94 -43.26
C LEU A 6 48.28 7.62 -42.53
N LEU A 7 47.20 7.06 -41.95
CA LEU A 7 46.99 5.71 -41.40
C LEU A 7 47.26 5.60 -39.89
N ALA A 8 46.43 4.97 -39.07
CA ALA A 8 45.11 4.34 -39.25
C ALA A 8 44.46 4.13 -37.87
N ALA A 9 43.12 4.18 -37.86
CA ALA A 9 42.21 3.32 -37.12
C ALA A 9 42.42 3.07 -35.61
N ALA A 10 41.51 3.60 -34.79
CA ALA A 10 40.85 2.81 -33.75
C ALA A 10 39.47 3.41 -33.47
N LEU A 11 38.46 2.73 -34.00
CA LEU A 11 37.06 2.88 -33.64
C LEU A 11 36.94 2.55 -32.14
N LEU A 12 36.49 3.51 -31.31
CA LEU A 12 36.07 3.18 -29.95
C LEU A 12 34.69 3.79 -29.71
N VAL A 13 33.74 2.88 -29.72
CA VAL A 13 32.32 3.06 -29.49
C VAL A 13 32.09 3.58 -28.06
N LEU A 14 31.21 4.58 -27.95
CA LEU A 14 30.71 5.17 -26.70
C LEU A 14 29.96 4.13 -25.85
N PRO A 15 29.96 4.24 -24.51
CA PRO A 15 28.77 3.96 -23.73
C PRO A 15 28.05 5.28 -23.46
N ALA A 16 26.86 5.41 -24.04
CA ALA A 16 25.88 6.40 -23.65
C ALA A 16 25.65 6.31 -22.13
N LEU A 17 25.81 7.41 -21.42
CA LEU A 17 25.27 7.55 -20.07
C LEU A 17 23.75 7.47 -20.21
N ALA A 18 23.22 6.27 -19.95
CA ALA A 18 21.80 6.04 -19.82
C ALA A 18 21.27 6.97 -18.71
N VAL A 19 20.49 7.97 -19.11
CA VAL A 19 19.62 8.71 -18.20
C VAL A 19 18.75 7.66 -17.51
N ALA A 20 18.99 7.46 -16.21
CA ALA A 20 18.19 6.58 -15.38
C ALA A 20 16.74 7.06 -15.48
N LYS A 21 15.90 6.19 -16.04
CA LYS A 21 14.45 6.32 -16.12
C LYS A 21 13.91 6.71 -14.74
N PRO A 22 13.11 7.79 -14.59
CA PRO A 22 12.49 8.09 -13.32
C PRO A 22 11.62 6.88 -12.95
N ALA A 23 11.98 6.24 -11.85
CA ALA A 23 11.19 5.17 -11.26
C ALA A 23 9.77 5.71 -11.07
N ALA A 24 8.81 4.99 -11.66
CA ALA A 24 7.40 5.29 -11.55
C ALA A 24 7.01 5.51 -10.08
N PRO A 25 6.01 6.37 -9.79
CA PRO A 25 5.56 6.62 -8.42
C PRO A 25 4.97 5.33 -7.86
N GLN A 26 5.81 4.58 -7.14
CA GLN A 26 5.35 3.44 -6.37
C GLN A 26 4.42 3.98 -5.30
N GLY A 27 3.22 3.40 -5.21
CA GLY A 27 2.18 3.83 -4.31
C GLY A 27 2.72 4.03 -2.90
N VAL A 28 2.32 5.14 -2.29
CA VAL A 28 2.67 5.55 -0.92
C VAL A 28 2.20 4.51 0.12
N MET A 29 2.98 3.44 0.25
CA MET A 29 3.11 2.74 1.51
C MET A 29 3.68 3.76 2.51
N PRO A 30 3.20 3.81 3.77
CA PRO A 30 3.90 4.59 4.78
C PRO A 30 5.35 4.11 4.77
N ALA A 31 6.30 5.03 4.72
CA ALA A 31 7.72 4.68 4.69
C ALA A 31 8.01 3.81 5.91
N GLU A 32 8.17 2.50 5.69
CA GLU A 32 8.66 1.62 6.74
C GLU A 32 10.08 2.10 7.08
N PRO A 33 10.45 2.12 8.37
CA PRO A 33 11.81 2.47 8.74
C PRO A 33 12.79 1.56 7.99
N PRO A 34 13.96 2.08 7.59
CA PRO A 34 14.98 1.30 6.89
C PRO A 34 15.23 -0.05 7.56
N ALA A 35 15.49 -1.09 6.76
CA ALA A 35 15.60 -2.47 7.26
C ALA A 35 16.70 -2.64 8.32
N ASP A 36 17.76 -1.83 8.27
CA ASP A 36 18.83 -1.78 9.27
C ASP A 36 18.34 -1.24 10.63
N VAL A 37 17.43 -0.28 10.63
CA VAL A 37 16.81 0.25 11.85
C VAL A 37 15.86 -0.77 12.46
N LEU A 38 15.08 -1.46 11.63
CA LEU A 38 14.20 -2.55 12.08
C LEU A 38 15.00 -3.70 12.69
N PHE A 39 16.07 -4.13 12.03
CA PHE A 39 16.94 -5.19 12.50
C PHE A 39 17.50 -4.89 13.89
N ARG A 40 18.11 -3.70 14.07
CA ARG A 40 18.64 -3.25 15.37
C ARG A 40 17.58 -3.10 16.46
N THR A 41 16.34 -2.82 16.07
CA THR A 41 15.23 -2.68 17.02
C THR A 41 14.70 -4.03 17.46
N TRP A 42 14.84 -5.06 16.63
CA TRP A 42 14.32 -6.41 16.89
C TRP A 42 15.36 -7.34 17.50
N ASP A 43 16.64 -7.13 17.20
CA ASP A 43 17.79 -7.80 17.80
C ASP A 43 17.96 -7.32 19.25
N ALA A 44 17.22 -7.96 20.16
CA ALA A 44 17.09 -7.56 21.55
C ALA A 44 18.33 -7.95 22.35
N ASN A 45 18.93 -9.10 22.01
CA ASN A 45 20.16 -9.56 22.63
C ASN A 45 21.43 -8.94 22.01
N LYS A 46 21.30 -8.23 20.89
CA LYS A 46 22.37 -7.52 20.17
C LYS A 46 23.49 -8.45 19.72
N ASP A 47 23.13 -9.69 19.38
CA ASP A 47 24.09 -10.68 18.90
C ASP A 47 24.36 -10.56 17.39
N GLY A 48 23.67 -9.64 16.72
CA GLY A 48 23.82 -9.39 15.29
C GLY A 48 23.08 -10.40 14.41
N VAL A 49 22.19 -11.22 14.99
CA VAL A 49 21.24 -12.08 14.27
C VAL A 49 19.82 -11.85 14.81
N LEU A 50 18.80 -12.26 14.06
CA LEU A 50 17.43 -12.30 14.58
C LEU A 50 17.07 -13.75 14.85
N SER A 51 16.86 -14.06 16.13
CA SER A 51 16.22 -15.32 16.51
C SER A 51 14.78 -15.37 15.99
N LYS A 52 14.21 -16.57 15.98
CA LYS A 52 12.82 -16.78 15.58
C LYS A 52 11.85 -16.00 16.46
N GLU A 53 12.17 -15.93 17.75
CA GLU A 53 11.41 -15.21 18.77
C GLU A 53 11.44 -13.69 18.51
N GLU A 54 12.61 -13.12 18.26
CA GLU A 54 12.81 -11.69 17.96
C GLU A 54 12.12 -11.28 16.65
N PHE A 55 12.29 -12.08 15.60
CA PHE A 55 11.59 -11.86 14.33
C PHE A 55 10.07 -11.88 14.52
N ARG A 56 9.55 -12.86 15.26
CA ARG A 56 8.10 -12.99 15.47
C ARG A 56 7.53 -11.84 16.29
N ALA A 57 8.24 -11.39 17.33
CA ALA A 57 7.85 -10.24 18.14
C ALA A 57 7.88 -8.92 17.35
N GLY A 58 8.96 -8.72 16.58
CA GLY A 58 9.10 -7.56 15.71
C GLY A 58 8.04 -7.51 14.61
N TRP A 59 7.79 -8.65 13.96
CA TRP A 59 6.78 -8.78 12.91
C TRP A 59 5.36 -8.55 13.43
N ALA A 60 5.02 -9.06 14.62
CA ALA A 60 3.74 -8.78 15.27
C ALA A 60 3.56 -7.28 15.51
N SER A 61 4.61 -6.60 15.98
CA SER A 61 4.60 -5.16 16.24
C SER A 61 4.40 -4.34 14.95
N VAL A 62 5.09 -4.70 13.86
CA VAL A 62 4.90 -4.05 12.55
C VAL A 62 3.50 -4.29 12.01
N ARG A 63 2.98 -5.52 12.10
CA ARG A 63 1.62 -5.84 11.66
C ARG A 63 0.58 -5.03 12.42
N GLN A 64 0.73 -4.91 13.75
CA GLN A 64 -0.18 -4.12 14.57
C GLN A 64 -0.14 -2.64 14.17
N ARG A 65 1.05 -2.06 14.01
CA ARG A 65 1.21 -0.68 13.54
C ARG A 65 0.60 -0.47 12.15
N ALA A 66 0.82 -1.41 11.23
CA ALA A 66 0.25 -1.37 9.89
C ALA A 66 -1.28 -1.40 9.94
N ALA A 67 -1.87 -2.25 10.81
CA ALA A 67 -3.32 -2.31 11.01
C ALA A 67 -3.88 -1.00 11.57
N THR A 68 -3.25 -0.42 12.60
CA THR A 68 -3.65 0.89 13.15
C THR A 68 -3.56 2.00 12.11
N ASN A 69 -2.46 2.05 11.35
CA ASN A 69 -2.28 3.03 10.29
C ASN A 69 -3.30 2.86 9.16
N ALA A 70 -3.63 1.61 8.80
CA ALA A 70 -4.65 1.32 7.80
C ALA A 70 -6.02 1.81 8.29
N GLN A 71 -6.40 1.49 9.53
CA GLN A 71 -7.66 1.94 10.11
C GLN A 71 -7.75 3.48 10.17
N ALA A 72 -6.68 4.18 10.55
CA ALA A 72 -6.63 5.64 10.55
C ALA A 72 -6.80 6.24 9.14
N ARG A 73 -6.17 5.63 8.13
CA ARG A 73 -6.34 6.02 6.72
C ARG A 73 -7.78 5.80 6.24
N LEU A 74 -8.37 4.67 6.59
CA LEU A 74 -9.78 4.37 6.26
C LEU A 74 -10.72 5.33 6.95
N ARG A 75 -10.46 5.68 8.22
CA ARG A 75 -11.23 6.70 8.93
C ARG A 75 -11.16 8.05 8.24
N THR A 76 -9.97 8.47 7.82
CA THR A 76 -9.81 9.72 7.05
C THR A 76 -10.56 9.68 5.72
N GLN A 77 -10.64 8.52 5.05
CA GLN A 77 -11.41 8.39 3.81
C GLN A 77 -12.91 8.44 4.07
N PHE A 78 -13.37 7.79 5.13
CA PHE A 78 -14.74 7.83 5.60
C PHE A 78 -15.17 9.26 5.92
N ASP A 79 -14.42 9.98 6.75
CA ASP A 79 -14.71 11.36 7.15
C ASP A 79 -14.69 12.35 5.95
N ARG A 80 -14.03 11.98 4.84
CA ARG A 80 -14.05 12.78 3.59
C ARG A 80 -15.26 12.46 2.71
N ALA A 81 -15.83 11.27 2.85
CA ALA A 81 -17.01 10.84 2.12
C ALA A 81 -18.29 11.33 2.80
N ASP A 82 -18.31 11.31 4.14
CA ASP A 82 -19.32 11.88 5.02
C ASP A 82 -19.26 13.43 4.96
N ALA A 83 -19.91 13.99 3.94
CA ALA A 83 -19.91 15.41 3.65
C ALA A 83 -20.83 16.17 4.62
N ASN A 84 -21.91 15.52 5.06
CA ASN A 84 -22.88 16.11 5.98
C ASN A 84 -22.46 15.96 7.47
N LYS A 85 -21.44 15.15 7.76
CA LYS A 85 -20.84 14.89 9.08
C LYS A 85 -21.80 14.21 10.05
N ASP A 86 -22.68 13.36 9.55
CA ASP A 86 -23.64 12.62 10.37
C ASP A 86 -23.10 11.26 10.85
N GLN A 87 -21.80 11.01 10.64
CA GLN A 87 -21.08 9.79 11.01
C GLN A 87 -21.55 8.54 10.26
N ALA A 88 -22.23 8.73 9.14
CA ALA A 88 -22.62 7.67 8.23
C ALA A 88 -22.40 8.13 6.77
N ILE A 89 -22.35 7.17 5.85
CA ILE A 89 -22.32 7.46 4.41
C ILE A 89 -23.72 7.17 3.87
N ASP A 90 -24.42 8.20 3.44
CA ASP A 90 -25.73 8.06 2.80
C ASP A 90 -25.61 7.62 1.33
N GLU A 91 -26.74 7.33 0.68
CA GLU A 91 -26.77 6.87 -0.73
C GLU A 91 -26.10 7.86 -1.70
N LYS A 92 -26.23 9.17 -1.46
CA LYS A 92 -25.65 10.20 -2.32
C LYS A 92 -24.14 10.26 -2.14
N GLU A 93 -23.67 10.16 -0.90
CA GLU A 93 -22.24 10.12 -0.56
C GLU A 93 -21.59 8.82 -1.05
N TYR A 94 -22.32 7.71 -0.99
CA TYR A 94 -21.91 6.39 -1.49
C TYR A 94 -21.53 6.42 -2.97
N GLN A 95 -22.35 7.04 -3.82
CA GLN A 95 -22.08 7.20 -5.25
C GLN A 95 -20.83 8.05 -5.52
N GLY A 96 -20.49 8.96 -4.61
CA GLY A 96 -19.30 9.80 -4.66
C GLY A 96 -18.00 9.06 -4.30
N LEU A 97 -18.08 7.89 -3.69
CA LEU A 97 -16.89 7.13 -3.27
C LEU A 97 -16.01 6.77 -4.46
N VAL A 98 -14.71 6.98 -4.32
CA VAL A 98 -13.73 6.65 -5.37
C VAL A 98 -13.77 5.16 -5.71
N LEU A 99 -13.98 4.29 -4.71
CA LEU A 99 -14.09 2.84 -4.90
C LEU A 99 -15.32 2.47 -5.74
N VAL A 100 -16.47 3.07 -5.43
CA VAL A 100 -17.73 2.88 -6.17
C VAL A 100 -17.60 3.40 -7.60
N ARG A 101 -17.09 4.63 -7.77
CA ARG A 101 -16.85 5.21 -9.10
C ARG A 101 -15.88 4.40 -9.95
N ARG A 102 -14.84 3.82 -9.34
CA ARG A 102 -13.88 2.94 -10.05
C ARG A 102 -14.49 1.58 -10.39
N ALA A 103 -15.33 1.03 -9.52
CA ALA A 103 -16.01 -0.22 -9.78
C ALA A 103 -17.06 -0.10 -10.90
N GLY A 104 -17.66 1.09 -11.06
CA GLY A 104 -18.60 1.39 -12.14
C GLY A 104 -19.77 0.41 -12.12
N ALA A 105 -20.03 -0.29 -13.24
CA ALA A 105 -21.08 -1.29 -13.34
C ALA A 105 -20.90 -2.50 -12.39
N ASN A 106 -19.69 -2.74 -11.87
CA ASN A 106 -19.42 -3.78 -10.89
C ASN A 106 -19.53 -3.29 -9.44
N ALA A 107 -19.94 -2.03 -9.23
CA ALA A 107 -20.19 -1.52 -7.89
C ALA A 107 -21.30 -2.34 -7.23
N ARG A 108 -21.00 -2.81 -6.01
CA ARG A 108 -21.98 -3.50 -5.17
C ARG A 108 -22.90 -2.43 -4.55
N PRO A 109 -24.18 -2.72 -4.30
CA PRO A 109 -25.07 -1.75 -3.64
C PRO A 109 -24.66 -1.55 -2.18
N LEU A 110 -24.93 -0.37 -1.61
CA LEU A 110 -24.66 -0.08 -0.20
C LEU A 110 -25.41 -1.03 0.75
N SER A 111 -26.62 -1.43 0.38
CA SER A 111 -27.51 -2.32 1.16
C SER A 111 -26.92 -3.70 1.41
N ARG A 112 -25.86 -4.06 0.69
CA ARG A 112 -25.11 -5.28 0.94
C ARG A 112 -24.26 -5.20 2.21
N TYR A 113 -23.84 -4.00 2.59
CA TYR A 113 -22.96 -3.76 3.73
C TYR A 113 -23.69 -3.09 4.90
N ASP A 114 -24.84 -2.48 4.65
CA ASP A 114 -25.79 -1.96 5.65
C ASP A 114 -26.41 -3.14 6.45
N ALA A 115 -25.76 -3.51 7.54
CA ALA A 115 -26.13 -4.63 8.39
C ALA A 115 -27.28 -4.26 9.33
N ASN A 116 -27.31 -2.99 9.77
CA ASN A 116 -28.34 -2.48 10.68
C ASN A 116 -29.64 -2.06 9.95
N LYS A 117 -29.60 -1.96 8.60
CA LYS A 117 -30.70 -1.62 7.69
C LYS A 117 -31.24 -0.21 7.88
N ASP A 118 -30.40 0.74 8.24
CA ASP A 118 -30.78 2.15 8.38
C ASP A 118 -30.63 2.96 7.09
N GLY A 119 -30.19 2.31 6.00
CA GLY A 119 -30.03 2.92 4.69
C GLY A 119 -28.75 3.73 4.54
N ARG A 120 -27.82 3.62 5.49
CA ARG A 120 -26.53 4.32 5.50
C ARG A 120 -25.42 3.31 5.83
N LEU A 121 -24.17 3.72 5.63
CA LEU A 121 -23.02 2.93 6.08
C LEU A 121 -22.32 3.62 7.23
N GLN A 122 -22.34 3.01 8.40
CA GLN A 122 -21.46 3.44 9.49
C GLN A 122 -20.03 3.00 9.23
N PHE A 123 -19.09 3.48 10.06
CA PHE A 123 -17.68 3.22 9.86
C PHE A 123 -17.34 1.72 9.82
N GLU A 124 -17.94 0.93 10.71
CA GLU A 124 -17.75 -0.52 10.80
C GLU A 124 -18.19 -1.24 9.52
N GLU A 125 -19.31 -0.82 8.93
CA GLU A 125 -19.87 -1.38 7.70
C GLU A 125 -19.05 -0.95 6.48
N TYR A 126 -18.58 0.30 6.48
CA TYR A 126 -17.64 0.80 5.49
C TYR A 126 -16.33 -0.01 5.47
N LEU A 127 -15.80 -0.43 6.63
CA LEU A 127 -14.61 -1.29 6.67
C LEU A 127 -14.82 -2.61 5.93
N VAL A 128 -15.98 -3.25 6.09
CA VAL A 128 -16.34 -4.49 5.39
C VAL A 128 -16.39 -4.26 3.89
N MET A 129 -17.02 -3.16 3.46
CA MET A 129 -17.07 -2.79 2.04
C MET A 129 -15.66 -2.59 1.46
N VAL A 130 -14.81 -1.82 2.15
CA VAL A 130 -13.45 -1.56 1.65
C VAL A 130 -12.64 -2.85 1.60
N GLN A 131 -12.79 -3.75 2.57
CA GLN A 131 -12.10 -5.04 2.56
C GLN A 131 -12.56 -5.94 1.42
N ASP A 132 -13.84 -5.90 1.06
CA ASP A 132 -14.40 -6.67 -0.04
C ASP A 132 -14.06 -6.09 -1.43
N MET A 133 -14.02 -4.76 -1.55
CA MET A 133 -13.71 -4.06 -2.81
C MET A 133 -12.21 -3.85 -3.04
N ALA A 134 -11.38 -3.96 -2.00
CA ALA A 134 -9.94 -3.90 -2.16
C ALA A 134 -9.47 -5.10 -3.02
N PRO A 135 -8.55 -4.89 -3.98
CA PRO A 135 -7.88 -6.02 -4.61
C PRO A 135 -7.24 -6.87 -3.50
N ARG A 136 -7.31 -8.20 -3.63
CA ARG A 136 -6.77 -9.19 -2.68
C ARG A 136 -5.23 -9.14 -2.52
N THR A 137 -4.62 -7.97 -2.64
CA THR A 137 -3.20 -7.71 -2.34
C THR A 137 -2.97 -7.31 -0.87
N ALA A 138 -4.02 -7.25 -0.04
CA ALA A 138 -3.94 -6.94 1.39
C ALA A 138 -4.39 -8.12 2.29
N ALA A 139 -4.03 -9.35 1.94
CA ALA A 139 -4.03 -10.44 2.90
C ALA A 139 -2.66 -10.47 3.63
N PRO A 140 -2.62 -10.62 4.97
CA PRO A 140 -1.41 -11.17 5.58
C PRO A 140 -1.22 -12.59 5.02
N ALA A 141 -0.08 -12.86 4.41
CA ALA A 141 0.40 -14.21 4.21
C ALA A 141 0.40 -14.91 5.59
N GLY A 142 -0.61 -15.74 5.82
CA GLY A 142 -0.90 -16.34 7.12
C GLY A 142 -1.78 -17.55 6.93
N GLY A 143 -1.17 -18.64 6.47
CA GLY A 143 -1.59 -20.03 6.70
C GLY A 143 -2.97 -20.43 6.18
N LYS A 144 -3.01 -21.15 5.07
CA LYS A 144 -4.09 -22.14 4.87
C LYS A 144 -3.98 -23.16 6.01
N PRO A 145 -5.06 -23.54 6.72
CA PRO A 145 -5.07 -24.79 7.46
C PRO A 145 -5.11 -25.90 6.41
N GLN A 146 -3.98 -26.57 6.23
CA GLN A 146 -3.93 -27.78 5.46
C GLN A 146 -4.55 -28.87 6.35
N GLN A 147 -5.71 -29.36 5.92
CA GLN A 147 -6.30 -30.58 6.45
C GLN A 147 -5.38 -31.77 6.18
#